data_AF-A0A5J4N3W9-F1
#
_entry.id   AF-A0A5J4N3W9-F1
#
_cell.length_a   1.000
_cell.length_b   1.000
_cell.length_c   1.000
_cell.angle_alpha   90.00
_cell.angle_beta   90.00
_cell.angle_gamma   90.00
#
_symmetry.space_group_name_H-M   'P 1'
#
loop_
_entity.id
_entity.type
_entity.pdbx_description
1 polymer ?
#
loop_
_entity_poly.entity_id
_entity_poly.type
_entity_poly.pdbx_seq_one_letter_code
_entity_poly.pdbx_strand_id
1 'polypeptide(L)'
;LSFIKNLVVRCPSLEALNLSHCVGVCDSCVQLIATKLPRLKRLNLDGVLWLSDTALEHLVHGLAMKTGCLSALWLDGFELSTPGVRSFTQRLAGLQNSLERQLPDE
;
A
#
# COMPACT_ATOMS: atom_id res chain seq x y z
N LEU A 1 -10.89 11.73 -6.44
CA LEU A 1 -10.25 10.92 -7.52
C LEU A 1 -9.29 11.70 -8.44
N SER A 2 -9.67 12.88 -8.97
CA SER A 2 -8.85 13.63 -9.96
C SER A 2 -7.47 14.02 -9.44
N PHE A 3 -7.37 14.42 -8.18
CA PHE A 3 -6.11 14.74 -7.52
C PHE A 3 -5.13 13.55 -7.51
N ILE A 4 -5.57 12.38 -7.03
CA ILE A 4 -4.74 11.17 -6.96
C ILE A 4 -4.28 10.73 -8.35
N LYS A 5 -5.17 10.76 -9.35
CA LYS A 5 -4.80 10.46 -10.76
C LYS A 5 -3.66 11.37 -11.24
N ASN A 6 -3.74 12.67 -11.01
CA ASN A 6 -2.68 13.61 -11.41
C ASN A 6 -1.40 13.40 -10.61
N LEU A 7 -1.50 13.21 -9.29
CA LEU A 7 -0.37 12.98 -8.40
C LEU A 7 0.46 11.78 -8.88
N VAL A 8 -0.16 10.63 -9.08
CA VAL A 8 0.58 9.40 -9.41
C VAL A 8 1.20 9.43 -10.81
N VAL A 9 0.62 10.20 -11.74
CA VAL A 9 1.17 10.40 -13.08
C VAL A 9 2.34 11.38 -13.07
N ARG A 10 2.24 12.47 -12.30
CA ARG A 10 3.25 13.53 -12.28
C ARG A 10 4.41 13.26 -11.30
N CYS A 11 4.21 12.38 -10.33
CA CYS A 11 5.18 12.09 -9.28
C CYS A 11 5.48 10.57 -9.18
N PRO A 12 5.96 9.90 -10.24
CA PRO A 12 6.18 8.44 -10.23
C PRO A 12 7.31 7.98 -9.27
N SER A 13 8.20 8.89 -8.86
CA SER A 13 9.30 8.60 -7.93
C SER A 13 8.95 8.87 -6.46
N LEU A 14 7.68 9.09 -6.13
CA LEU A 14 7.26 9.40 -4.77
C LEU A 14 7.58 8.24 -3.82
N GLU A 15 8.31 8.52 -2.75
CA GLU A 15 8.68 7.52 -1.74
C GLU A 15 7.79 7.57 -0.49
N ALA A 16 7.14 8.71 -0.22
CA ALA A 16 6.27 8.88 0.93
C ALA A 16 5.02 9.66 0.54
N LEU A 17 3.86 9.15 0.91
CA LEU A 17 2.57 9.78 0.67
C LEU A 17 1.74 9.74 1.95
N ASN A 18 1.31 10.90 2.41
CA ASN A 18 0.38 11.04 3.52
C ASN A 18 -0.97 11.54 3.01
N LEU A 19 -2.02 10.75 3.23
CA LEU A 19 -3.41 11.07 2.93
C LEU A 19 -4.28 10.89 4.18
N SER A 20 -3.69 10.94 5.37
CA SER A 20 -4.43 10.78 6.63
C SER A 20 -5.57 11.79 6.73
N HIS A 21 -6.74 11.33 7.20
CA HIS A 21 -7.96 12.13 7.34
C HIS A 21 -8.45 12.84 6.05
N CYS A 22 -7.97 12.43 4.88
CA CYS A 22 -8.40 13.02 3.62
C CYS A 22 -9.79 12.49 3.21
N VAL A 23 -10.72 13.42 2.97
CA VAL A 23 -12.08 13.09 2.50
C VAL A 23 -12.06 12.68 1.04
N GLY A 24 -12.81 11.63 0.69
CA GLY A 24 -12.97 11.16 -0.69
C GLY A 24 -11.78 10.33 -1.22
N VAL A 25 -10.90 9.88 -0.32
CA VAL A 25 -9.98 8.77 -0.59
C VAL A 25 -10.76 7.46 -0.37
N CYS A 26 -10.68 6.55 -1.34
CA CYS A 26 -11.38 5.27 -1.36
C CYS A 26 -10.49 4.17 -1.97
N ASP A 27 -10.96 2.93 -2.01
CA ASP A 27 -10.24 1.78 -2.57
C ASP A 27 -9.68 2.04 -3.99
N SER A 28 -10.45 2.71 -4.87
CA SER A 28 -9.98 3.06 -6.22
C SER A 28 -8.81 4.05 -6.22
N CYS A 29 -8.71 4.93 -5.22
CA CYS A 29 -7.54 5.79 -5.04
C CYS A 29 -6.32 4.96 -4.63
N VAL A 30 -6.49 4.00 -3.72
CA VAL A 30 -5.43 3.07 -3.30
C VAL A 30 -4.96 2.22 -4.47
N GLN A 31 -5.86 1.74 -5.32
CA GLN A 31 -5.53 1.03 -6.56
C GLN A 31 -4.60 1.84 -7.46
N LEU A 32 -4.90 3.12 -7.68
CA LEU A 32 -4.06 4.00 -8.50
C LEU A 32 -2.67 4.20 -7.88
N ILE A 33 -2.61 4.44 -6.57
CA ILE A 33 -1.36 4.58 -5.82
C ILE A 33 -0.52 3.31 -5.95
N ALA A 34 -1.10 2.15 -5.66
CA ALA A 34 -0.44 0.85 -5.68
C ALA A 34 0.09 0.48 -7.08
N THR A 35 -0.63 0.85 -8.14
CA THR A 35 -0.28 0.50 -9.53
C THR A 35 0.67 1.47 -10.22
N LYS A 36 0.86 2.69 -9.68
CA LYS A 36 1.62 3.75 -10.37
C LYS A 36 2.84 4.27 -9.61
N LEU A 37 2.99 3.95 -8.33
CA LEU A 37 4.12 4.40 -7.51
C LEU A 37 5.06 3.24 -7.14
N PRO A 38 5.99 2.83 -8.02
CA PRO A 38 6.88 1.68 -7.79
C PRO A 38 7.91 1.88 -6.67
N ARG A 39 8.18 3.13 -6.31
CA ARG A 39 9.19 3.50 -5.29
C ARG A 39 8.58 3.89 -3.95
N LEU A 40 7.27 3.70 -3.77
CA LEU A 40 6.59 4.11 -2.54
C LEU A 40 7.06 3.24 -1.38
N LYS A 41 7.61 3.88 -0.35
CA LYS A 41 8.11 3.23 0.87
C LYS A 41 7.18 3.44 2.06
N ARG A 42 6.52 4.60 2.10
CA ARG A 42 5.66 5.02 3.23
C ARG A 42 4.31 5.50 2.72
N LEU A 43 3.24 4.89 3.19
CA LEU A 43 1.88 5.28 2.86
C LEU A 43 1.06 5.43 4.13
N ASN A 44 0.57 6.64 4.40
CA ASN A 44 -0.31 6.90 5.53
C ASN A 44 -1.74 7.14 5.03
N LEU A 45 -2.65 6.27 5.43
CA LEU A 45 -4.09 6.27 5.15
C LEU A 45 -4.92 6.25 6.45
N ASP A 46 -4.31 6.64 7.57
CA ASP A 46 -4.98 6.75 8.87
C ASP A 46 -6.17 7.71 8.82
N GLY A 47 -7.26 7.37 9.52
CA GLY A 47 -8.50 8.15 9.51
C GLY A 47 -9.20 8.27 8.15
N VAL A 48 -8.88 7.43 7.16
CA VAL A 48 -9.62 7.37 5.89
C VAL A 48 -10.77 6.37 6.03
N LEU A 49 -12.00 6.89 6.11
CA LEU A 49 -13.19 6.13 6.48
C LEU A 49 -13.73 5.14 5.42
N TRP A 50 -13.28 5.26 4.16
CA TRP A 50 -13.87 4.55 3.02
C TRP A 50 -12.92 3.52 2.43
N LEU A 51 -12.16 2.85 3.29
CA LEU A 51 -11.23 1.79 2.92
C LEU A 51 -11.70 0.45 3.46
N SER A 52 -11.84 -0.51 2.55
CA SER A 52 -12.21 -1.88 2.87
C SER A 52 -11.02 -2.83 2.70
N ASP A 53 -11.24 -4.12 2.94
CA ASP A 53 -10.25 -5.17 2.62
C ASP A 53 -9.79 -5.12 1.14
N THR A 54 -10.59 -4.57 0.23
CA THR A 54 -10.20 -4.36 -1.17
C THR A 54 -9.00 -3.42 -1.31
N ALA A 55 -8.85 -2.41 -0.44
CA ALA A 55 -7.64 -1.58 -0.41
C ALA A 55 -6.39 -2.41 -0.09
N LEU A 56 -6.49 -3.35 0.85
CA LEU A 56 -5.39 -4.25 1.21
C LEU A 56 -5.02 -5.16 0.05
N GLU A 57 -6.01 -5.70 -0.67
CA GLU A 57 -5.79 -6.51 -1.86
C GLU A 57 -5.05 -5.70 -2.94
N HIS A 58 -5.46 -4.46 -3.19
CA HIS A 58 -4.79 -3.57 -4.13
C HIS A 58 -3.33 -3.32 -3.74
N LEU A 59 -3.04 -3.10 -2.46
CA LEU A 59 -1.67 -2.92 -1.97
C LEU A 59 -0.84 -4.19 -2.15
N VAL A 60 -1.38 -5.36 -1.82
CA VAL A 60 -0.72 -6.67 -2.01
C VAL A 60 -0.30 -6.90 -3.47
N HIS A 61 -1.13 -6.51 -4.43
CA HIS A 61 -0.84 -6.65 -5.85
C HIS A 61 -0.05 -5.46 -6.44
N GLY A 62 0.22 -4.44 -5.64
CA GLY A 62 0.89 -3.19 -6.02
C GLY A 62 2.37 -3.34 -6.33
N LEU A 63 2.90 -2.37 -7.07
CA LEU A 63 4.30 -2.34 -7.48
C LEU A 63 5.25 -2.26 -6.28
N ALA A 64 4.94 -1.40 -5.30
CA ALA A 64 5.77 -1.21 -4.11
C ALA A 64 5.90 -2.47 -3.24
N MET A 65 4.87 -3.32 -3.19
CA MET A 65 4.95 -4.64 -2.53
C MET A 65 5.79 -5.62 -3.34
N LYS A 66 5.61 -5.64 -4.68
CA LYS A 66 6.39 -6.52 -5.57
C LYS A 66 7.88 -6.19 -5.57
N THR A 67 8.25 -4.92 -5.40
CA THR A 67 9.64 -4.47 -5.30
C THR A 67 10.20 -4.59 -3.88
N GLY A 68 9.40 -5.00 -2.90
CA GLY A 68 9.81 -5.09 -1.50
C GLY A 68 10.18 -3.73 -0.87
N CYS A 69 9.77 -2.61 -1.49
CA CYS A 69 10.17 -1.27 -1.05
C CYS A 69 9.23 -0.69 0.01
N LEU A 70 7.98 -1.16 0.10
CA LEU A 70 7.01 -0.65 1.07
C LEU A 70 7.42 -1.08 2.49
N SER A 71 7.87 -0.13 3.29
CA SER A 71 8.42 -0.35 4.63
C SER A 71 7.50 0.11 5.77
N ALA A 72 6.56 1.01 5.49
CA ALA A 72 5.60 1.49 6.49
C ALA A 72 4.23 1.79 5.87
N LEU A 73 3.20 1.30 6.54
CA LEU A 73 1.80 1.51 6.19
C LEU A 73 1.01 1.82 7.46
N TRP A 74 0.32 2.96 7.47
CA TRP A 74 -0.63 3.34 8.52
C TRP A 74 -2.03 3.25 7.95
N LEU A 75 -2.91 2.52 8.64
CA LEU A 75 -4.30 2.29 8.28
C LEU A 75 -5.15 2.43 9.53
N ASP A 76 -6.35 2.97 9.34
CA ASP A 76 -7.37 2.96 10.37
C ASP A 76 -8.31 1.77 10.18
N GLY A 77 -8.72 1.16 11.28
CA GLY A 77 -9.33 -0.17 11.31
C GLY A 77 -10.85 -0.20 11.21
N PHE A 78 -11.49 0.89 10.76
CA PHE A 78 -12.94 1.02 10.87
C PHE A 78 -13.70 0.00 10.00
N GLU A 79 -13.26 -0.24 8.76
CA GLU A 79 -13.87 -1.21 7.82
C GLU A 79 -12.93 -2.38 7.46
N LEU A 80 -11.74 -2.46 8.06
CA LEU A 80 -10.79 -3.56 7.83
C LEU A 80 -11.14 -4.76 8.70
N SER A 81 -11.34 -5.92 8.07
CA SER A 81 -11.69 -7.13 8.79
C SER A 81 -10.43 -7.84 9.32
N THR A 82 -10.56 -8.55 10.45
CA THR A 82 -9.47 -9.39 10.98
C THR A 82 -8.94 -10.40 9.94
N PRO A 83 -9.79 -11.08 9.14
CA PRO A 83 -9.33 -11.89 8.02
C PRO A 83 -8.53 -11.11 6.97
N GLY A 84 -8.99 -9.92 6.57
CA GLY A 84 -8.31 -9.06 5.59
C GLY A 84 -6.91 -8.66 6.05
N VAL A 85 -6.80 -8.16 7.30
CA VAL A 85 -5.52 -7.79 7.92
C VAL A 85 -4.59 -9.01 8.06
N ARG A 86 -5.12 -10.19 8.41
CA ARG A 86 -4.33 -11.43 8.49
C ARG A 86 -3.78 -11.83 7.12
N SER A 87 -4.61 -11.80 6.08
CA SER A 87 -4.17 -12.10 4.70
C SER A 87 -3.06 -11.14 4.26
N PHE A 88 -3.24 -9.85 4.53
CA PHE A 88 -2.26 -8.82 4.23
C PHE A 88 -0.91 -9.06 4.92
N THR A 89 -0.94 -9.30 6.23
CA THR A 89 0.27 -9.56 7.04
C THR A 89 0.97 -10.88 6.67
N GLN A 90 0.24 -11.94 6.35
CA GLN A 90 0.81 -13.18 5.83
C GLN A 90 1.57 -12.96 4.51
N ARG A 91 1.03 -12.11 3.64
CA ARG A 91 1.69 -11.78 2.38
C ARG A 91 2.99 -11.00 2.58
N LEU A 92 2.98 -10.06 3.52
CA LEU A 92 4.18 -9.32 3.94
C LEU A 92 5.28 -10.26 4.46
N ALA A 93 4.93 -11.18 5.37
CA ALA A 93 5.86 -12.18 5.88
C ALA A 93 6.41 -13.08 4.76
N GLY A 94 5.56 -13.46 3.80
CA GLY A 94 5.99 -14.22 2.62
C GLY A 94 7.00 -13.49 1.74
N LEU A 95 6.90 -12.15 1.64
CA LEU A 95 7.86 -11.33 0.90
C LEU A 95 9.21 -11.25 1.61
N GLN A 96 9.23 -11.07 2.94
CA GLN A 96 10.46 -11.08 3.74
C GLN A 96 11.21 -12.41 3.58
N ASN A 97 10.51 -13.53 3.72
CA ASN A 97 11.08 -14.88 3.55
C ASN A 97 11.61 -15.17 2.14
N SER A 98 11.15 -14.43 1.12
CA SER A 98 11.62 -14.59 -0.27
C SER A 98 12.84 -13.72 -0.57
N LEU A 99 12.99 -12.58 0.11
CA LEU A 99 14.17 -11.73 0.02
C LEU A 99 15.37 -12.35 0.75
N GLU A 100 15.13 -12.95 1.91
CA GLU A 100 16.18 -13.65 2.69
C GLU A 100 16.77 -14.85 1.94
N ARG A 101 15.94 -15.61 1.21
CA ARG A 101 16.38 -16.75 0.39
C ARG A 101 17.16 -16.38 -0.88
N GLN A 102 17.24 -15.09 -1.22
CA GLN A 102 18.01 -14.59 -2.37
C GLN A 102 19.36 -14.00 -1.96
N LEU A 103 19.68 -13.95 -0.67
CA LEU A 103 21.01 -13.60 -0.20
C LEU A 103 21.93 -14.82 -0.39
N PRO A 104 23.10 -14.68 -1.03
CA PRO A 104 24.07 -15.76 -1.07
C PRO A 104 24.50 -16.09 0.36
N ASP A 105 24.56 -17.38 0.69
CA ASP A 105 25.19 -17.85 1.92
C ASP A 105 26.64 -17.31 1.95
N GLU A 106 27.02 -16.64 3.05
CA GLU A 106 28.39 -16.15 3.28
C GLU A 106 29.44 -17.26 3.18
#